data_AF-A0A1F5RY47-F1
#
_entry.id   AF-A0A1F5RY47-F1
#
_cell.length_a   1.000
_cell.length_b   1.000
_cell.length_c   1.000
_cell.angle_alpha   90.00
_cell.angle_beta   90.00
_cell.angle_gamma   90.00
#
_symmetry.space_group_name_H-M   'P 1'
#
loop_
_entity.id
_entity.type
_entity.pdbx_description
1 polymer ?
#
loop_
_entity_poly.entity_id
_entity_poly.type
_entity_poly.pdbx_seq_one_letter_code
_entity_poly.pdbx_strand_id
1 'polypeptide(L)'
;MRQQGHDDALEFALAIGLNKDYKNDPKAKKDVIDPSGDAHSVKSGIKKWQIFLYGLGRFSSDESFTVMNGIGELLIACIEAFPKTFAEYTKDKKSAKQKLRMPMRALAEKLQQPVRVKAFMNKSIFNGGEVDYLTVKHDGLFHVFYYKDVIEKMSEKLEVCNSRAISAGQTPEQKVLFRYNGKNLGELEMRNDSPVHYREIRFNMVKPKVMEFLFKEIPLTKKYSNLILLYGDVYKKFGRW
;
A
#
# COMPACT_ATOMS: atom_id res chain seq x y z
N MET A 1 13.83 5.62 10.71
CA MET A 1 12.73 5.47 9.73
C MET A 1 11.36 5.56 10.40
N ARG A 2 11.09 4.82 11.50
CA ARG A 2 9.86 5.01 12.31
C ARG A 2 9.76 6.42 12.90
N GLN A 3 10.80 6.89 13.59
CA GLN A 3 10.82 8.24 14.18
C GLN A 3 10.54 9.33 13.14
N GLN A 4 11.29 9.35 12.05
CA GLN A 4 11.07 10.30 10.94
C GLN A 4 9.63 10.30 10.40
N GLY A 5 8.98 9.13 10.30
CA GLY A 5 7.58 9.08 9.86
C GLY A 5 6.62 9.77 10.84
N HIS A 6 6.85 9.60 12.15
CA HIS A 6 6.10 10.33 13.18
C HIS A 6 6.42 11.83 13.18
N ASP A 7 7.69 12.20 12.97
CA ASP A 7 8.11 13.60 12.90
C ASP A 7 7.48 14.30 11.68
N ASP A 8 7.43 13.64 10.52
CA ASP A 8 6.80 14.18 9.31
C ASP A 8 5.27 14.28 9.46
N ALA A 9 4.63 13.35 10.18
CA ALA A 9 3.21 13.43 10.51
C ALA A 9 2.91 14.60 11.47
N LEU A 10 3.78 14.82 12.47
CA LEU A 10 3.70 15.98 13.36
C LEU A 10 3.87 17.29 12.59
N GLU A 11 4.87 17.36 11.71
CA GLU A 11 5.10 18.54 10.88
C GLU A 11 3.89 18.84 9.99
N PHE A 12 3.27 17.81 9.40
CA PHE A 12 2.04 17.99 8.64
C PHE A 12 0.90 18.50 9.53
N ALA A 13 0.70 17.91 10.72
CA ALA A 13 -0.32 18.32 11.68
C ALA A 13 -0.17 19.80 12.07
N LEU A 14 1.05 20.23 12.39
CA LEU A 14 1.36 21.63 12.68
C LEU A 14 1.11 22.53 11.46
N ALA A 15 1.45 22.08 10.25
CA ALA A 15 1.25 22.84 9.01
C ALA A 15 -0.22 23.06 8.65
N ILE A 16 -1.14 22.24 9.17
CA ILE A 16 -2.60 22.41 9.03
C ILE A 16 -3.25 23.06 10.25
N GLY A 17 -2.47 23.55 11.22
CA GLY A 17 -2.95 24.31 12.37
C GLY A 17 -3.36 23.47 13.58
N LEU A 18 -3.05 22.16 13.59
CA LEU A 18 -3.24 21.34 14.79
C LEU A 18 -2.16 21.65 15.82
N ASN A 19 -2.48 21.41 17.09
CA ASN A 19 -1.50 21.44 18.17
C ASN A 19 -0.67 20.14 18.17
N LYS A 20 0.27 20.05 19.13
CA LYS A 20 1.23 18.94 19.23
C LYS A 20 0.59 17.59 19.56
N ASP A 21 -0.65 17.57 20.04
CA ASP A 21 -1.36 16.37 20.53
C ASP A 21 -2.28 15.75 19.46
N TYR A 22 -1.77 15.59 18.23
CA TYR A 22 -2.52 14.83 17.22
C TYR A 22 -2.55 13.34 17.62
N LYS A 23 -3.76 12.74 17.66
CA LYS A 23 -3.94 11.34 18.06
C LYS A 23 -3.42 10.40 16.98
N ASN A 24 -2.18 9.94 17.14
CA ASN A 24 -1.66 8.81 16.39
C ASN A 24 -2.21 7.52 17.01
N ASP A 25 -3.11 6.81 16.32
CA ASP A 25 -3.55 5.47 16.74
C ASP A 25 -2.63 4.42 16.11
N PRO A 26 -1.77 3.74 16.90
CA PRO A 26 -0.81 2.76 16.37
C PRO A 26 -1.46 1.57 15.63
N LYS A 27 -2.77 1.35 15.84
CA LYS A 27 -3.54 0.27 15.20
C LYS A 27 -4.27 0.73 13.94
N ALA A 28 -4.45 2.05 13.75
CA ALA A 28 -5.11 2.60 12.57
C ALA A 28 -4.10 2.99 11.48
N LYS A 29 -4.52 3.00 10.22
CA LYS A 29 -3.74 3.63 9.13
C LYS A 29 -3.87 5.15 9.10
N LYS A 30 -4.47 5.73 10.13
CA LYS A 30 -4.74 7.16 10.28
C LYS A 30 -3.57 7.75 11.03
N ASP A 31 -2.81 8.58 10.34
CA ASP A 31 -1.63 9.22 10.90
C ASP A 31 -2.00 10.59 11.50
N VAL A 32 -2.87 11.36 10.84
CA VAL A 32 -3.36 12.68 11.26
C VAL A 32 -4.86 12.80 10.99
N ILE A 33 -5.61 13.42 11.90
CA ILE A 33 -7.02 13.81 11.69
C ILE A 33 -7.06 15.33 11.62
N ASP A 34 -7.57 15.90 10.52
CA ASP A 34 -7.62 17.35 10.34
C ASP A 34 -8.75 18.01 11.16
N PRO A 35 -8.82 19.36 11.22
CA PRO A 35 -9.89 20.03 11.97
C PRO A 35 -11.31 19.77 11.47
N SER A 36 -11.48 19.35 10.21
CA SER A 36 -12.77 18.94 9.64
C SER A 36 -13.15 17.50 10.04
N GLY A 37 -12.23 16.76 10.69
CA GLY A 37 -12.42 15.37 11.09
C GLY A 37 -12.00 14.35 10.03
N ASP A 38 -11.44 14.80 8.91
CA ASP A 38 -11.00 13.92 7.82
C ASP A 38 -9.65 13.27 8.17
N ALA A 39 -9.49 12.01 7.76
CA ALA A 39 -8.30 11.23 8.09
C ALA A 39 -7.24 11.26 6.98
N HIS A 40 -5.99 11.48 7.39
CA HIS A 40 -4.82 11.44 6.52
C HIS A 40 -3.96 10.23 6.82
N SER A 41 -3.53 9.51 5.77
CA SER A 41 -2.35 8.66 5.88
C SER A 41 -1.15 9.43 5.35
N VAL A 42 -0.22 9.74 6.26
CA VAL A 42 0.99 10.51 5.99
C VAL A 42 2.12 9.54 5.67
N LYS A 43 2.66 9.67 4.45
CA LYS A 43 3.77 8.84 3.97
C LYS A 43 5.00 9.69 3.71
N SER A 44 6.12 9.19 4.20
CA SER A 44 7.44 9.75 3.94
C SER A 44 8.45 8.65 3.60
N GLY A 45 9.75 8.94 3.70
CA GLY A 45 10.82 8.05 3.26
C GLY A 45 11.24 8.29 1.81
N ILE A 46 12.34 7.65 1.39
CA ILE A 46 13.01 7.97 0.12
C ILE A 46 12.72 6.92 -0.96
N LYS A 47 12.86 5.63 -0.61
CA LYS A 47 12.89 4.54 -1.60
C LYS A 47 11.54 3.84 -1.78
N LYS A 48 10.87 3.49 -0.68
CA LYS A 48 9.67 2.65 -0.69
C LYS A 48 8.78 2.92 0.50
N TRP A 49 7.49 2.64 0.33
CA TRP A 49 6.50 2.56 1.40
C TRP A 49 6.13 1.09 1.61
N GLN A 50 6.13 0.65 2.88
CA GLN A 50 5.45 -0.58 3.25
C GLN A 50 4.00 -0.22 3.54
N ILE A 51 3.10 -0.57 2.62
CA ILE A 51 1.67 -0.29 2.74
C ILE A 51 1.06 -1.19 3.81
N PHE A 52 1.43 -2.47 3.83
CA PHE A 52 1.17 -3.36 4.94
C PHE A 52 2.14 -4.54 4.99
N LEU A 53 2.17 -5.19 6.15
CA LEU A 53 2.74 -6.49 6.39
C LEU A 53 1.77 -7.25 7.28
N TYR A 54 1.13 -8.29 6.75
CA TYR A 54 0.03 -8.98 7.41
C TYR A 54 0.25 -10.49 7.42
N GLY A 55 0.11 -11.09 8.60
CA GLY A 55 0.05 -12.55 8.76
C GLY A 55 -1.36 -13.10 8.54
N LEU A 56 -1.48 -14.42 8.67
CA LEU A 56 -2.73 -15.19 8.46
C LEU A 56 -3.94 -14.57 9.18
N GLY A 57 -3.75 -14.24 10.45
CA GLY A 57 -4.83 -13.75 11.31
C GLY A 57 -5.53 -12.51 10.76
N ARG A 58 -4.82 -11.62 10.06
CA ARG A 58 -5.43 -10.41 9.49
C ARG A 58 -6.32 -10.73 8.29
N PHE A 59 -5.95 -11.70 7.47
CA PHE A 59 -6.74 -12.08 6.30
C PHE A 59 -7.93 -12.99 6.65
N SER A 60 -7.84 -13.74 7.75
CA SER A 60 -8.93 -14.60 8.22
C SER A 60 -9.99 -13.87 9.05
N SER A 61 -9.64 -12.77 9.74
CA SER A 61 -10.56 -12.07 10.65
C SER A 61 -11.07 -10.72 10.14
N ASP A 62 -10.38 -10.08 9.20
CA ASP A 62 -10.83 -8.80 8.63
C ASP A 62 -11.84 -9.07 7.51
N GLU A 63 -13.12 -8.92 7.82
CA GLU A 63 -14.25 -9.19 6.91
C GLU A 63 -14.09 -8.53 5.55
N SER A 64 -13.42 -7.38 5.47
CA SER A 64 -13.21 -6.67 4.21
C SER A 64 -12.33 -7.42 3.21
N PHE A 65 -11.41 -8.29 3.68
CA PHE A 65 -10.64 -9.18 2.80
C PHE A 65 -11.46 -10.43 2.42
N THR A 66 -12.30 -10.93 3.32
CA THR A 66 -13.21 -12.06 3.09
C THR A 66 -14.25 -11.74 2.01
N VAL A 67 -14.84 -10.54 2.04
CA VAL A 67 -15.83 -10.12 1.04
C VAL A 67 -15.22 -9.67 -0.29
N MET A 68 -13.88 -9.65 -0.41
CA MET A 68 -13.18 -9.22 -1.63
C MET A 68 -13.17 -10.31 -2.72
N ASN A 69 -14.32 -10.97 -2.90
CA ASN A 69 -14.59 -11.98 -3.90
C ASN A 69 -13.41 -12.95 -4.06
N GLY A 70 -13.04 -13.71 -3.03
CA GLY A 70 -12.00 -14.73 -3.14
C GLY A 70 -10.54 -14.22 -3.14
N ILE A 71 -10.28 -12.91 -2.98
CA ILE A 71 -8.90 -12.40 -2.87
C ILE A 71 -8.30 -12.75 -1.50
N GLY A 72 -9.07 -12.63 -0.41
CA GLY A 72 -8.62 -13.01 0.93
C GLY A 72 -8.17 -14.47 1.00
N GLU A 73 -8.95 -15.36 0.39
CA GLU A 73 -8.70 -16.80 0.29
C GLU A 73 -7.42 -17.11 -0.49
N LEU A 74 -7.16 -16.38 -1.57
CA LEU A 74 -5.91 -16.51 -2.33
C LEU A 74 -4.70 -16.01 -1.55
N LEU A 75 -4.85 -14.96 -0.74
CA LEU A 75 -3.80 -14.46 0.16
C LEU A 75 -3.51 -15.49 1.26
N ILE A 76 -4.55 -16.10 1.84
CA ILE A 76 -4.41 -17.22 2.79
C ILE A 76 -3.70 -18.41 2.12
N ALA A 77 -4.10 -18.80 0.92
CA ALA A 77 -3.46 -19.88 0.17
C ALA A 77 -1.97 -19.60 -0.11
N CYS A 78 -1.60 -18.33 -0.35
CA CYS A 78 -0.19 -17.93 -0.46
C CYS A 78 0.59 -18.17 0.85
N ILE A 79 -0.03 -17.88 2.00
CA ILE A 79 0.56 -18.10 3.32
C ILE A 79 0.71 -19.60 3.64
N GLU A 80 -0.27 -20.40 3.20
CA GLU A 80 -0.32 -21.86 3.41
C GLU A 80 0.58 -22.65 2.47
N ALA A 81 1.07 -22.04 1.39
CA ALA A 81 2.10 -22.63 0.54
C ALA A 81 3.44 -22.85 1.28
N PHE A 82 3.63 -22.19 2.43
CA PHE A 82 4.83 -22.29 3.26
C PHE A 82 4.60 -23.21 4.47
N PRO A 83 5.62 -24.00 4.89
CA PRO A 83 5.50 -24.88 6.05
C PRO A 83 5.29 -24.09 7.33
N LYS A 84 4.77 -24.71 8.40
CA LYS A 84 4.35 -23.99 9.60
C LYS A 84 5.49 -23.25 10.28
N THR A 85 6.72 -23.75 10.19
CA THR A 85 7.88 -23.18 10.86
C THR A 85 8.96 -22.68 9.89
N PHE A 86 9.70 -21.65 10.31
CA PHE A 86 10.85 -21.15 9.55
C PHE A 86 11.94 -22.22 9.40
N ALA A 87 12.14 -23.07 10.41
CA ALA A 87 13.12 -24.16 10.40
C ALA A 87 12.78 -25.26 9.37
N GLU A 88 11.51 -25.54 9.12
CA GLU A 88 11.11 -26.43 8.01
C GLU A 88 11.33 -25.77 6.66
N TYR A 89 11.01 -24.47 6.55
CA TYR A 89 11.22 -23.74 5.31
C TYR A 89 12.69 -23.66 4.90
N THR A 90 13.62 -23.51 5.86
CA THR A 90 15.05 -23.46 5.54
C THR A 90 15.59 -24.79 5.00
N LYS A 91 14.97 -25.92 5.33
CA LYS A 91 15.35 -27.25 4.80
C LYS A 91 15.01 -27.42 3.32
N ASP A 92 13.89 -26.86 2.87
CA ASP A 92 13.48 -26.93 1.45
C ASP A 92 12.71 -25.66 1.01
N LYS A 93 13.47 -24.60 0.76
CA LYS A 93 12.91 -23.33 0.26
C LYS A 93 12.30 -23.48 -1.14
N LYS A 94 12.84 -24.40 -1.97
CA LYS A 94 12.45 -24.52 -3.38
C LYS A 94 11.04 -25.09 -3.49
N SER A 95 10.69 -26.09 -2.69
CA SER A 95 9.34 -26.65 -2.66
C SER A 95 8.28 -25.63 -2.26
N ALA A 96 8.51 -24.86 -1.19
CA ALA A 96 7.58 -23.82 -0.76
C ALA A 96 7.38 -22.73 -1.85
N LYS A 97 8.47 -22.27 -2.46
CA LYS A 97 8.40 -21.30 -3.58
C LYS A 97 7.67 -21.86 -4.79
N GLN A 98 7.83 -23.14 -5.10
CA GLN A 98 7.12 -23.78 -6.20
C GLN A 98 5.61 -23.91 -5.91
N LYS A 99 5.23 -24.24 -4.68
CA LYS A 99 3.82 -24.26 -4.23
C LYS A 99 3.19 -22.87 -4.31
N LEU A 100 3.91 -21.82 -3.91
CA LEU A 100 3.42 -20.43 -3.92
C LEU A 100 3.00 -19.94 -5.32
N ARG A 101 3.59 -20.48 -6.39
CA ARG A 101 3.33 -20.01 -7.77
C ARG A 101 1.87 -20.09 -8.15
N MET A 102 1.18 -21.17 -7.76
CA MET A 102 -0.21 -21.40 -8.11
C MET A 102 -1.16 -20.33 -7.53
N PRO A 103 -1.19 -20.10 -6.21
CA PRO A 103 -2.04 -19.04 -5.66
C PRO A 103 -1.59 -17.63 -6.08
N MET A 104 -0.30 -17.37 -6.30
CA MET A 104 0.18 -16.08 -6.82
C MET A 104 -0.30 -15.79 -8.25
N ARG A 105 -0.34 -16.79 -9.13
CA ARG A 105 -0.90 -16.65 -10.49
C ARG A 105 -2.39 -16.33 -10.44
N ALA A 106 -3.14 -17.14 -9.70
CA ALA A 106 -4.57 -16.93 -9.53
C ALA A 106 -4.86 -15.54 -8.93
N LEU A 107 -4.05 -15.09 -7.97
CA LEU A 107 -4.18 -13.76 -7.38
C LEU A 107 -3.93 -12.64 -8.41
N ALA A 108 -2.88 -12.74 -9.22
CA ALA A 108 -2.62 -11.76 -10.27
C ALA A 108 -3.75 -11.72 -11.31
N GLU A 109 -4.17 -12.87 -11.82
CA GLU A 109 -5.28 -13.01 -12.77
C GLU A 109 -6.55 -12.37 -12.20
N LYS A 110 -6.85 -12.64 -10.94
CA LYS A 110 -8.01 -12.07 -10.28
C LYS A 110 -7.92 -10.55 -10.20
N LEU A 111 -6.76 -10.02 -9.82
CA LEU A 111 -6.49 -8.59 -9.68
C LEU A 111 -6.33 -7.84 -11.02
N GLN A 112 -6.39 -8.50 -12.18
CA GLN A 112 -6.39 -7.79 -13.48
C GLN A 112 -7.67 -6.99 -13.73
N GLN A 113 -8.77 -7.32 -13.04
CA GLN A 113 -10.04 -6.63 -13.22
C GLN A 113 -10.01 -5.26 -12.51
N PRO A 114 -10.30 -4.13 -13.19
CA PRO A 114 -10.24 -2.79 -12.60
C PRO A 114 -11.02 -2.65 -11.28
N VAL A 115 -12.23 -3.22 -11.20
CA VAL A 115 -13.04 -3.20 -9.98
C VAL A 115 -12.34 -3.88 -8.78
N ARG A 116 -11.54 -4.92 -9.04
CA ARG A 116 -10.79 -5.64 -8.01
C ARG A 116 -9.51 -4.90 -7.62
N VAL A 117 -8.81 -4.27 -8.57
CA VAL A 117 -7.73 -3.32 -8.25
C VAL A 117 -8.26 -2.20 -7.37
N LYS A 118 -9.43 -1.64 -7.73
CA LYS A 118 -10.10 -0.58 -6.99
C LYS A 118 -10.35 -0.98 -5.54
N ALA A 119 -10.99 -2.13 -5.32
CA ALA A 119 -11.28 -2.66 -3.98
C ALA A 119 -9.99 -2.95 -3.19
N PHE A 120 -9.00 -3.59 -3.84
CA PHE A 120 -7.73 -3.92 -3.23
C PHE A 120 -6.95 -2.67 -2.81
N MET A 121 -6.84 -1.65 -3.67
CA MET A 121 -6.15 -0.40 -3.35
C MET A 121 -6.89 0.41 -2.28
N ASN A 122 -8.23 0.44 -2.32
CA ASN A 122 -9.03 1.09 -1.28
C ASN A 122 -8.76 0.48 0.09
N LYS A 123 -8.76 -0.86 0.21
CA LYS A 123 -8.44 -1.52 1.48
C LYS A 123 -6.97 -1.38 1.87
N SER A 124 -6.08 -1.56 0.91
CA SER A 124 -4.64 -1.62 1.18
C SER A 124 -4.07 -0.26 1.56
N ILE A 125 -4.45 0.82 0.87
CA ILE A 125 -3.89 2.16 1.09
C ILE A 125 -4.78 2.94 2.08
N PHE A 126 -6.10 2.87 1.92
CA PHE A 126 -7.06 3.75 2.61
C PHE A 126 -7.93 3.04 3.67
N ASN A 127 -7.55 1.82 4.05
CA ASN A 127 -8.29 0.97 5.00
C ASN A 127 -9.79 0.82 4.71
N GLY A 128 -10.20 0.83 3.43
CA GLY A 128 -11.60 0.64 3.05
C GLY A 128 -12.44 1.92 3.13
N GLY A 129 -11.81 3.09 3.09
CA GLY A 129 -12.49 4.39 3.14
C GLY A 129 -12.43 5.07 4.50
N GLU A 130 -11.71 4.50 5.47
CA GLU A 130 -11.47 5.17 6.76
C GLU A 130 -10.39 6.26 6.68
N VAL A 131 -9.66 6.33 5.57
CA VAL A 131 -8.66 7.36 5.29
C VAL A 131 -9.12 8.14 4.06
N ASP A 132 -9.31 9.44 4.22
CA ASP A 132 -9.80 10.36 3.20
C ASP A 132 -8.69 10.84 2.26
N TYR A 133 -7.48 10.98 2.79
CA TYR A 133 -6.36 11.57 2.06
C TYR A 133 -5.08 10.74 2.14
N LEU A 134 -4.38 10.64 1.02
CA LEU A 134 -2.98 10.24 0.97
C LEU A 134 -2.16 11.53 0.99
N THR A 135 -1.47 11.78 2.10
CA THR A 135 -0.55 12.90 2.24
C THR A 135 0.88 12.39 2.11
N VAL A 136 1.65 12.92 1.15
CA VAL A 136 3.03 12.48 0.92
C VAL A 136 3.99 13.64 1.10
N LYS A 137 5.01 13.47 1.96
CA LYS A 137 6.14 14.39 2.01
C LYS A 137 7.14 14.06 0.89
N HIS A 138 7.34 14.97 -0.05
CA HIS A 138 8.27 14.83 -1.17
C HIS A 138 8.93 16.18 -1.43
N ASP A 139 10.26 16.18 -1.55
CA ASP A 139 11.07 17.36 -1.86
C ASP A 139 10.80 18.56 -0.94
N GLY A 140 10.58 18.25 0.36
CA GLY A 140 10.34 19.24 1.41
C GLY A 140 8.89 19.75 1.49
N LEU A 141 8.00 19.30 0.61
CA LEU A 141 6.59 19.71 0.57
C LEU A 141 5.65 18.54 0.86
N PHE A 142 4.46 18.85 1.36
CA PHE A 142 3.37 17.91 1.52
C PHE A 142 2.43 17.98 0.31
N HIS A 143 2.25 16.83 -0.34
CA HIS A 143 1.35 16.65 -1.47
C HIS A 143 0.14 15.86 -1.00
N VAL A 144 -1.04 16.47 -1.05
CA VAL A 144 -2.29 15.88 -0.56
C VAL A 144 -3.14 15.43 -1.74
N PHE A 145 -3.53 14.16 -1.74
CA PHE A 145 -4.36 13.52 -2.75
C PHE A 145 -5.62 12.92 -2.13
N TYR A 146 -6.76 13.05 -2.80
CA TYR A 146 -8.02 12.51 -2.33
C TYR A 146 -8.09 11.02 -2.64
N TYR A 147 -8.58 10.21 -1.70
CA TYR A 147 -8.56 8.76 -1.85
C TYR A 147 -9.26 8.29 -3.13
N LYS A 148 -10.38 8.94 -3.52
CA LYS A 148 -11.12 8.59 -4.73
C LYS A 148 -10.28 8.78 -5.99
N ASP A 149 -9.60 9.91 -6.12
CA ASP A 149 -8.75 10.21 -7.28
C ASP A 149 -7.62 9.19 -7.40
N VAL A 150 -6.96 8.89 -6.28
CA VAL A 150 -5.86 7.91 -6.24
C VAL A 150 -6.35 6.52 -6.66
N ILE A 151 -7.44 6.05 -6.04
CA ILE A 151 -8.00 4.73 -6.31
C ILE A 151 -8.50 4.61 -7.75
N GLU A 152 -9.19 5.63 -8.25
CA GLU A 152 -9.70 5.66 -9.62
C GLU A 152 -8.54 5.52 -10.61
N LYS A 153 -7.54 6.41 -10.53
CA LYS A 153 -6.41 6.38 -11.47
C LYS A 153 -5.60 5.11 -11.34
N MET A 154 -5.38 4.59 -10.13
CA MET A 154 -4.70 3.30 -9.96
C MET A 154 -5.51 2.14 -10.58
N SER A 155 -6.83 2.12 -10.44
CA SER A 155 -7.66 1.07 -11.02
C SER A 155 -7.76 1.12 -12.54
N GLU A 156 -7.66 2.32 -13.12
CA GLU A 156 -7.75 2.54 -14.57
C GLU A 156 -6.42 2.29 -15.29
N LYS A 157 -5.29 2.60 -14.63
CA LYS A 157 -3.99 2.73 -15.30
C LYS A 157 -2.98 1.64 -14.93
N LEU A 158 -3.21 0.87 -13.86
CA LEU A 158 -2.26 -0.15 -13.44
C LEU A 158 -2.48 -1.47 -14.17
N GLU A 159 -1.41 -1.97 -14.76
CA GLU A 159 -1.29 -3.35 -15.22
C GLU A 159 -0.95 -4.24 -14.02
N VAL A 160 -1.64 -5.37 -13.89
CA VAL A 160 -1.33 -6.38 -12.87
C VAL A 160 -0.77 -7.64 -13.52
N CYS A 161 0.43 -8.05 -13.09
CA CYS A 161 1.09 -9.24 -13.61
C CYS A 161 1.93 -9.94 -12.53
N ASN A 162 2.36 -11.17 -12.77
CA ASN A 162 3.33 -11.83 -11.89
C ASN A 162 4.77 -11.43 -12.19
N SER A 163 5.66 -11.59 -11.20
CA SER A 163 7.10 -11.50 -11.42
C SER A 163 7.63 -12.64 -12.29
N ARG A 164 8.70 -12.36 -13.05
CA ARG A 164 9.42 -13.36 -13.86
C ARG A 164 10.75 -13.73 -13.21
N ALA A 165 11.23 -14.94 -13.46
CA ALA A 165 12.61 -15.32 -13.15
C ALA A 165 13.53 -14.71 -14.22
N ILE A 166 14.44 -13.82 -13.81
CA ILE A 166 15.36 -13.11 -14.72
C ILE A 166 16.79 -13.65 -14.65
N SER A 167 17.08 -14.53 -13.69
CA SER A 167 18.41 -15.14 -13.51
C SER A 167 18.28 -16.59 -13.06
N ALA A 168 19.34 -17.37 -13.30
CA ALA A 168 19.41 -18.76 -12.85
C ALA A 168 19.18 -18.87 -11.34
N GLY A 169 18.40 -19.87 -10.93
CA GLY A 169 18.05 -20.10 -9.52
C GLY A 169 16.88 -19.26 -8.98
N GLN A 170 16.32 -18.33 -9.75
CA GLN A 170 15.10 -17.63 -9.38
C GLN A 170 13.85 -18.46 -9.71
N THR A 171 12.84 -18.37 -8.85
CA THR A 171 11.51 -18.93 -9.12
C THR A 171 10.62 -17.80 -9.65
N PRO A 172 9.89 -17.97 -10.77
CA PRO A 172 8.92 -16.99 -11.22
C PRO A 172 7.68 -16.97 -10.31
N GLU A 173 6.80 -15.99 -10.52
CA GLU A 173 5.50 -15.87 -9.85
C GLU A 173 5.58 -15.85 -8.32
N GLN A 174 6.63 -15.27 -7.78
CA GLN A 174 6.80 -15.08 -6.33
C GLN A 174 6.18 -13.76 -5.84
N LYS A 175 5.78 -12.90 -6.78
CA LYS A 175 5.15 -11.61 -6.53
C LYS A 175 4.00 -11.37 -7.49
N VAL A 176 3.02 -10.60 -7.03
CA VAL A 176 2.10 -9.86 -7.89
C VAL A 176 2.62 -8.42 -7.99
N LEU A 177 2.77 -7.94 -9.22
CA LEU A 177 3.31 -6.63 -9.55
C LEU A 177 2.19 -5.74 -10.05
N PHE A 178 2.17 -4.50 -9.57
CA PHE A 178 1.33 -3.43 -10.07
C PHE A 178 2.22 -2.47 -10.85
N ARG A 179 1.97 -2.33 -12.16
CA ARG A 179 2.85 -1.65 -13.10
C ARG A 179 2.15 -0.49 -13.78
N TYR A 180 2.91 0.55 -14.09
CA TYR A 180 2.46 1.68 -14.91
C TYR A 180 3.51 1.96 -15.96
N ASN A 181 3.13 1.95 -17.24
CA ASN A 181 4.03 2.10 -18.39
C ASN A 181 5.27 1.18 -18.30
N GLY A 182 5.04 -0.08 -17.96
CA GLY A 182 6.08 -1.09 -17.82
C GLY A 182 6.95 -0.99 -16.56
N LYS A 183 6.79 0.04 -15.73
CA LYS A 183 7.54 0.22 -14.47
C LYS A 183 6.76 -0.37 -13.28
N ASN A 184 7.41 -1.13 -12.40
CA ASN A 184 6.79 -1.61 -11.15
C ASN A 184 6.59 -0.45 -10.16
N LEU A 185 5.34 -0.21 -9.77
CA LEU A 185 4.94 0.74 -8.73
C LEU A 185 4.70 0.03 -7.40
N GLY A 186 4.03 -1.12 -7.43
CA GLY A 186 3.69 -1.91 -6.26
C GLY A 186 4.11 -3.37 -6.38
N GLU A 187 4.45 -3.98 -5.26
CA GLU A 187 4.84 -5.39 -5.16
C GLU A 187 4.16 -6.04 -3.96
N LEU A 188 3.38 -7.07 -4.24
CA LEU A 188 2.75 -7.94 -3.26
C LEU A 188 3.49 -9.28 -3.24
N GLU A 189 4.08 -9.62 -2.11
CA GLU A 189 4.97 -10.78 -1.98
C GLU A 189 4.91 -11.40 -0.59
N MET A 190 5.35 -12.65 -0.50
CA MET A 190 5.54 -13.31 0.79
C MET A 190 6.85 -12.87 1.46
N ARG A 191 6.78 -12.58 2.75
CA ARG A 191 7.92 -12.28 3.63
C ARG A 191 8.25 -13.53 4.45
N ASN A 192 9.43 -14.08 4.19
CA ASN A 192 9.94 -15.33 4.77
C ASN A 192 11.46 -15.26 5.01
N ASP A 193 11.95 -14.10 5.45
CA ASP A 193 13.39 -13.85 5.57
C ASP A 193 13.95 -14.12 6.97
N SER A 194 13.10 -14.16 8.00
CA SER A 194 13.53 -14.44 9.37
C SER A 194 12.43 -15.16 10.17
N PRO A 195 12.76 -15.75 11.33
CA PRO A 195 11.75 -16.31 12.24
C PRO A 195 10.70 -15.29 12.69
N VAL A 196 11.08 -14.01 12.79
CA VAL A 196 10.19 -12.90 13.19
C VAL A 196 9.24 -12.53 12.05
N HIS A 197 9.74 -12.51 10.82
CA HIS A 197 9.00 -12.15 9.61
C HIS A 197 8.88 -13.35 8.68
N TYR A 198 8.03 -14.29 9.12
CA TYR A 198 7.75 -15.54 8.42
C TYR A 198 6.26 -15.71 8.21
N ARG A 199 5.85 -16.14 7.01
CA ARG A 199 4.44 -16.36 6.62
C ARG A 199 3.59 -15.10 6.71
N GLU A 200 4.17 -13.98 6.33
CA GLU A 200 3.47 -12.70 6.22
C GLU A 200 3.42 -12.26 4.76
N ILE A 201 2.32 -11.66 4.33
CA ILE A 201 2.22 -11.00 3.04
C ILE A 201 2.58 -9.54 3.22
N ARG A 202 3.50 -9.07 2.39
CA ARG A 202 3.94 -7.69 2.34
C ARG A 202 3.48 -7.03 1.05
N PHE A 203 2.86 -5.86 1.18
CA PHE A 203 2.62 -4.97 0.05
C PHE A 203 3.51 -3.74 0.18
N ASN A 204 4.42 -3.57 -0.78
CA ASN A 204 5.27 -2.39 -0.87
C ASN A 204 4.95 -1.58 -2.11
N MET A 205 5.21 -0.28 -2.05
CA MET A 205 5.23 0.58 -3.22
C MET A 205 6.54 1.37 -3.33
N VAL A 206 7.02 1.58 -4.56
CA VAL A 206 8.28 2.27 -4.87
C VAL A 206 8.02 3.77 -4.96
N LYS A 207 8.29 4.52 -3.88
CA LYS A 207 7.89 5.92 -3.72
C LYS A 207 8.17 6.78 -4.96
N PRO A 208 9.40 6.85 -5.52
CA PRO A 208 9.68 7.76 -6.64
C PRO A 208 8.78 7.49 -7.85
N LYS A 209 8.49 6.21 -8.13
CA LYS A 209 7.64 5.80 -9.25
C LYS A 209 6.16 6.05 -8.97
N VAL A 210 5.74 5.91 -7.72
CA VAL A 210 4.37 6.28 -7.31
C VAL A 210 4.19 7.79 -7.41
N MET A 211 5.17 8.59 -6.99
CA MET A 211 5.09 10.06 -7.13
C MET A 211 5.06 10.50 -8.59
N GLU A 212 5.91 9.90 -9.45
CA GLU A 212 5.87 10.13 -10.90
C GLU A 212 4.46 9.85 -11.46
N PHE A 213 3.85 8.73 -11.06
CA PHE A 213 2.48 8.39 -11.43
C PHE A 213 1.45 9.38 -10.90
N LEU A 214 1.48 9.70 -9.60
CA LEU A 214 0.50 10.58 -8.97
C LEU A 214 0.52 11.98 -9.58
N PHE A 215 1.70 12.56 -9.78
CA PHE A 215 1.83 13.89 -10.40
C PHE A 215 1.41 13.92 -11.86
N LYS A 216 1.59 12.81 -12.58
CA LYS A 216 1.20 12.72 -13.99
C LYS A 216 -0.31 12.53 -14.17
N GLU A 217 -0.92 11.70 -13.33
CA GLU A 217 -2.33 11.29 -13.50
C GLU A 217 -3.30 12.13 -12.67
N ILE A 218 -2.83 12.87 -11.67
CA ILE A 218 -3.65 13.71 -10.80
C ILE A 218 -3.04 15.13 -10.82
N PRO A 219 -3.71 16.13 -11.43
CA PRO A 219 -3.13 17.45 -11.58
C PRO A 219 -3.04 18.21 -10.26
N LEU A 220 -2.03 19.07 -10.13
CA LEU A 220 -1.98 20.07 -9.06
C LEU A 220 -3.12 21.07 -9.27
N THR A 221 -4.01 21.20 -8.28
CA THR A 221 -5.18 22.07 -8.39
C THR A 221 -5.09 23.32 -7.52
N LYS A 222 -4.40 23.25 -6.37
CA LYS A 222 -4.26 24.40 -5.48
C LYS A 222 -2.98 24.33 -4.63
N LYS A 223 -2.34 25.47 -4.41
CA LYS A 223 -1.35 25.64 -3.33
C LYS A 223 -2.10 26.11 -2.08
N TYR A 224 -2.14 25.27 -1.04
CA TYR A 224 -2.84 25.59 0.21
C TYR A 224 -1.99 26.51 1.10
N SER A 225 -0.70 26.21 1.22
CA SER A 225 0.28 27.01 1.94
C SER A 225 1.66 26.90 1.26
N ASN A 226 2.69 27.52 1.84
CA ASN A 226 4.06 27.32 1.35
C ASN A 226 4.58 25.88 1.51
N LEU A 227 3.94 25.07 2.35
CA LEU A 227 4.33 23.69 2.62
C LEU A 227 3.37 22.66 2.04
N ILE A 228 2.16 23.05 1.61
CA ILE A 228 1.09 22.11 1.26
C ILE A 228 0.55 22.39 -0.16
N LEU A 229 0.59 21.34 -0.99
CA LEU A 229 0.08 21.29 -2.36
C LEU A 229 -1.09 20.30 -2.45
N LEU A 230 -2.18 20.71 -3.08
CA LEU A 230 -3.40 19.93 -3.22
C LEU A 230 -3.59 19.48 -4.67
N TYR A 231 -3.89 18.20 -4.85
CA TYR A 231 -4.03 17.57 -6.15
C TYR A 231 -5.45 17.04 -6.36
N GLY A 232 -5.90 17.04 -7.61
CA GLY A 232 -7.22 16.51 -7.98
C GLY A 232 -8.35 17.22 -7.25
N ASP A 233 -9.33 16.47 -6.77
CA ASP A 233 -10.54 16.96 -6.14
C ASP A 233 -10.38 17.37 -4.67
N VAL A 234 -9.17 17.24 -4.10
CA VAL A 234 -8.86 17.61 -2.70
C VAL A 234 -9.28 19.04 -2.37
N TYR A 235 -9.07 19.99 -3.28
CA TYR A 235 -9.38 21.42 -3.04
C TYR A 235 -10.86 21.69 -2.74
N LYS A 236 -11.76 20.75 -3.08
CA LYS A 236 -13.19 20.83 -2.81
C LYS A 236 -13.54 20.51 -1.35
N LYS A 237 -12.60 20.00 -0.56
CA LYS A 237 -12.87 19.53 0.81
C LYS A 237 -11.83 20.01 1.81
N PHE A 238 -10.57 19.81 1.49
CA PHE A 238 -9.45 20.14 2.37
C PHE A 238 -9.38 21.65 2.65
N GLY A 239 -9.18 22.02 3.93
CA GLY A 239 -9.11 23.42 4.35
C GLY A 239 -10.46 24.07 4.62
N ARG A 240 -11.55 23.30 4.65
CA ARG A 240 -12.90 23.80 4.98
C ARG A 240 -13.22 23.52 6.45
N TRP A 241 -12.51 24.20 7.33
CA TRP A 241 -12.74 24.24 8.77
C TRP A 241 -12.81 25.68 9.26
#